data_AF-L1J0R4-F1
#
_entry.id   AF-L1J0R4-F1
#
_cell.length_a   1.000
_cell.length_b   1.000
_cell.length_c   1.000
_cell.angle_alpha   90.00
_cell.angle_beta   90.00
_cell.angle_gamma   90.00
#
_symmetry.space_group_name_H-M   'P 1'
#
loop_
_entity.id
_entity.type
_entity.pdbx_description
1 polymer ?
#
loop_
_entity_poly.entity_id
_entity_poly.type
_entity_poly.pdbx_seq_one_letter_code
_entity_poly.pdbx_strand_id
1 'polypeptide(L)'
;MGENTWTDRLRLAAQEKGSDLRVRLEGPYGHMSVKLEEYPDLVLIAGGVGFTPMAPLLEMALDSERRTNLLPHLRRIWLVWTVQSYDQLMWFEALLLRCFSASMVTSGSSGFSMKVQLFVTRDNRQGRSMASSSMPFKKERPDMDRIFNTIARDTRGTDVATLVCGPVSLVSSASSRSRLHGFDCHVETFNL
;
A
#
# COMPACT_ATOMS: atom_id res chain seq x y z
N MET A 1 -20.38 -8.38 2.32
CA MET A 1 -20.13 -9.63 1.55
C MET A 1 -20.85 -10.77 2.26
N GLY A 2 -21.48 -11.67 1.53
CA GLY A 2 -22.26 -12.79 2.09
C GLY A 2 -23.00 -13.54 1.00
N GLU A 3 -23.65 -14.65 1.34
CA GLU A 3 -24.46 -15.41 0.38
C GLU A 3 -25.61 -14.57 -0.17
N ASN A 4 -25.93 -14.74 -1.46
CA ASN A 4 -27.00 -14.03 -2.16
C ASN A 4 -26.85 -12.50 -2.25
N THR A 5 -25.71 -11.92 -1.85
CA THR A 5 -25.45 -10.49 -2.07
C THR A 5 -25.13 -10.21 -3.54
N TRP A 6 -25.12 -8.93 -3.93
CA TRP A 6 -24.69 -8.54 -5.27
C TRP A 6 -23.27 -9.05 -5.59
N THR A 7 -22.33 -8.92 -4.66
CA THR A 7 -20.94 -9.40 -4.85
C THR A 7 -20.84 -10.90 -5.05
N ASP A 8 -21.69 -11.69 -4.37
CA ASP A 8 -21.71 -13.14 -4.54
C ASP A 8 -22.31 -13.54 -5.88
N ARG A 9 -23.41 -12.89 -6.29
CA ARG A 9 -23.97 -13.08 -7.64
C ARG A 9 -23.01 -12.67 -8.75
N LEU A 10 -22.26 -11.59 -8.57
CA LEU A 10 -21.21 -11.19 -9.51
C LEU A 10 -20.10 -12.25 -9.60
N ARG A 11 -19.65 -12.78 -8.45
CA ARG A 11 -18.65 -13.87 -8.40
C ARG A 11 -19.13 -15.09 -9.18
N LEU A 12 -20.36 -15.53 -8.95
CA LEU A 12 -20.96 -16.67 -9.66
C LEU A 12 -21.09 -16.40 -11.16
N ALA A 13 -21.59 -15.22 -11.55
CA ALA A 13 -21.73 -14.85 -12.95
C ALA A 13 -20.38 -14.75 -13.68
N ALA A 14 -19.33 -14.27 -13.01
CA ALA A 14 -17.98 -14.23 -13.55
C ALA A 14 -17.38 -15.63 -13.74
N GLN A 15 -17.66 -16.57 -12.84
CA GLN A 15 -17.25 -17.98 -12.99
C GLN A 15 -17.97 -18.67 -14.15
N GLU A 16 -19.25 -18.37 -14.36
CA GLU A 16 -20.05 -18.98 -15.44
C GLU A 16 -19.72 -18.39 -16.82
N LYS A 17 -19.61 -17.06 -16.92
CA LYS A 17 -19.51 -16.36 -18.21
C LYS A 17 -18.10 -15.97 -18.61
N GLY A 18 -17.14 -15.97 -17.68
CA GLY A 18 -15.76 -15.59 -17.95
C GLY A 18 -15.64 -14.26 -18.70
N SER A 19 -14.96 -14.29 -19.85
CA SER A 19 -14.73 -13.12 -20.72
C SER A 19 -15.98 -12.55 -21.38
N ASP A 20 -17.08 -13.31 -21.44
CA ASP A 20 -18.33 -12.88 -22.07
C ASP A 20 -19.21 -12.03 -21.15
N LEU A 21 -18.79 -11.86 -19.89
CA LEU A 21 -19.47 -11.00 -18.94
C LEU A 21 -19.30 -9.53 -19.35
N ARG A 22 -20.35 -8.95 -19.92
CA ARG A 22 -20.39 -7.52 -20.24
C ARG A 22 -20.53 -6.69 -18.96
N VAL A 23 -19.59 -5.80 -18.73
CA VAL A 23 -19.58 -4.84 -17.62
C VAL A 23 -19.71 -3.42 -18.17
N ARG A 24 -20.42 -2.56 -17.44
CA ARG A 24 -20.46 -1.11 -17.72
C ARG A 24 -19.53 -0.42 -16.74
N LEU A 25 -18.62 0.39 -17.26
CA LEU A 25 -17.68 1.17 -16.46
C LEU A 25 -18.18 2.62 -16.36
N GLU A 26 -18.02 3.21 -15.18
CA GLU A 26 -18.39 4.59 -14.89
C GLU A 26 -17.35 5.18 -13.93
N GLY A 27 -16.87 6.40 -14.20
CA GLY A 27 -15.80 7.06 -13.44
C GLY A 27 -14.83 7.86 -14.33
N PRO A 28 -13.71 8.33 -13.78
CA PRO A 28 -13.18 8.06 -12.44
C PRO A 28 -13.93 8.80 -11.32
N TYR A 29 -13.92 8.22 -10.12
CA TYR A 29 -14.45 8.81 -8.90
C TYR A 29 -13.33 8.88 -7.84
N GLY A 30 -13.27 9.99 -7.10
CA GLY A 30 -12.24 10.26 -6.09
C GLY A 30 -11.39 11.49 -6.42
N HIS A 31 -10.97 12.21 -5.39
CA HIS A 31 -10.05 13.34 -5.52
C HIS A 31 -9.01 13.24 -4.39
N MET A 32 -7.75 13.01 -4.76
CA MET A 32 -6.68 13.06 -3.78
C MET A 32 -6.50 14.51 -3.34
N SER A 33 -6.51 14.75 -2.03
CA SER A 33 -6.28 16.10 -1.48
C SER A 33 -4.80 16.51 -1.53
N VAL A 34 -3.93 15.62 -2.00
CA VAL A 34 -2.48 15.80 -2.03
C VAL A 34 -1.98 15.56 -3.45
N LYS A 35 -1.19 16.51 -3.96
CA LYS A 35 -0.57 16.44 -5.28
C LYS A 35 0.72 15.65 -5.19
N LEU A 36 0.62 14.34 -5.41
CA LEU A 36 1.74 13.41 -5.20
C LEU A 36 2.98 13.74 -6.04
N GLU A 37 2.79 14.39 -7.18
CA GLU A 37 3.86 14.86 -8.06
C GLU A 37 4.82 15.86 -7.40
N GLU A 38 4.38 16.57 -6.37
CA GLU A 38 5.17 17.57 -5.63
C GLU A 38 6.08 16.93 -4.56
N TYR A 39 5.85 15.67 -4.17
CA TYR A 39 6.52 15.06 -3.01
C TYR A 39 7.69 14.13 -3.38
N PRO A 40 8.87 14.31 -2.77
CA PRO A 40 9.99 13.39 -2.92
C PRO A 40 9.86 12.11 -2.11
N ASP A 41 9.11 12.11 -1.01
CA ASP A 41 8.94 10.97 -0.13
C ASP A 41 7.44 10.68 0.08
N LEU A 42 7.03 9.43 -0.21
CA LEU A 42 5.67 8.94 0.01
C LEU A 42 5.64 7.88 1.10
N VAL A 43 4.61 7.93 1.95
CA VAL A 43 4.34 6.93 2.99
C VAL A 43 2.95 6.35 2.74
N LEU A 44 2.88 5.08 2.35
CA LEU A 44 1.65 4.36 2.05
C LEU A 44 1.32 3.41 3.20
N ILE A 45 0.23 3.67 3.92
CA ILE A 45 -0.20 2.88 5.08
C ILE A 45 -1.56 2.25 4.78
N ALA A 46 -1.60 0.93 4.74
CA ALA A 46 -2.79 0.18 4.39
C ALA A 46 -3.17 -0.84 5.47
N GLY A 47 -4.47 -1.02 5.68
CA GLY A 47 -5.05 -2.08 6.50
C GLY A 47 -6.07 -2.92 5.74
N GLY A 48 -5.85 -4.24 5.64
CA GLY A 48 -6.72 -5.16 4.92
C GLY A 48 -6.87 -4.76 3.45
N VAL A 49 -8.12 -4.65 2.97
CA VAL A 49 -8.46 -4.22 1.61
C VAL A 49 -8.13 -2.75 1.33
N GLY A 50 -7.78 -1.96 2.35
CA GLY A 50 -7.30 -0.58 2.17
C GLY A 50 -5.99 -0.46 1.39
N PHE A 51 -5.37 -1.57 1.00
CA PHE A 51 -4.23 -1.59 0.09
C PHE A 51 -4.61 -1.35 -1.38
N THR A 52 -5.84 -1.67 -1.77
CA THR A 52 -6.31 -1.52 -3.16
C THR A 52 -6.10 -0.12 -3.74
N PRO A 53 -6.43 1.00 -3.06
CA PRO A 53 -6.11 2.34 -3.59
C PRO A 53 -4.61 2.62 -3.72
N MET A 54 -3.76 1.92 -2.96
CA MET A 54 -2.30 2.10 -2.99
C MET A 54 -1.63 1.31 -4.11
N ALA A 55 -2.24 0.21 -4.57
CA ALA A 55 -1.65 -0.66 -5.57
C ALA A 55 -1.36 0.04 -6.91
N PRO A 56 -2.28 0.85 -7.49
CA PRO A 56 -1.97 1.62 -8.71
C PRO A 56 -0.84 2.63 -8.52
N LEU A 57 -0.72 3.25 -7.34
CA LEU A 57 0.37 4.18 -7.03
C LEU A 57 1.73 3.46 -7.01
N LEU A 58 1.78 2.27 -6.41
CA LEU A 58 2.98 1.43 -6.42
C LEU A 58 3.35 0.99 -7.84
N GLU A 59 2.37 0.59 -8.65
CA GLU A 59 2.57 0.24 -10.07
C GLU A 59 3.20 1.40 -10.85
N MET A 60 2.65 2.60 -10.70
CA MET A 60 3.20 3.81 -11.33
C MET A 60 4.61 4.13 -10.85
N ALA A 61 4.88 3.97 -9.56
CA ALA A 61 6.20 4.26 -9.00
C ALA A 61 7.27 3.23 -9.36
N LEU A 62 6.89 1.97 -9.61
CA LEU A 62 7.84 0.92 -10.00
C LEU A 62 8.18 0.95 -11.48
N ASP A 63 7.30 1.52 -12.31
CA ASP A 63 7.56 1.78 -13.72
C ASP A 63 8.38 3.07 -13.87
N SER A 64 9.57 2.99 -14.47
CA SER A 64 10.48 4.14 -14.53
C SER A 64 9.98 5.28 -15.41
N GLU A 65 9.31 4.97 -16.52
CA GLU A 65 8.80 5.97 -17.45
C GLU A 65 7.59 6.67 -16.83
N ARG A 66 6.65 5.90 -16.29
CA ARG A 66 5.47 6.44 -15.60
C ARG A 66 5.86 7.22 -14.36
N ARG A 67 6.81 6.75 -13.56
CA ARG A 67 7.33 7.49 -12.41
C ARG A 67 7.91 8.83 -12.85
N THR A 68 8.75 8.86 -13.88
CA THR A 68 9.37 10.12 -14.36
C THR A 68 8.32 11.11 -14.86
N ASN A 69 7.26 10.63 -15.50
CA ASN A 69 6.21 11.48 -16.07
C ASN A 69 5.18 11.95 -15.02
N LEU A 70 4.75 11.07 -14.11
CA LEU A 70 3.63 11.31 -13.20
C LEU A 70 4.08 11.66 -11.77
N LEU A 71 5.28 11.23 -11.37
CA LEU A 71 5.83 11.41 -10.01
C LEU A 71 7.31 11.87 -10.12
N PRO A 72 7.58 12.99 -10.82
CA PRO A 72 8.93 13.39 -11.24
C PRO A 72 9.89 13.65 -10.06
N HIS A 73 9.35 14.04 -8.90
CA HIS A 73 10.14 14.33 -7.71
C HIS A 73 10.36 13.12 -6.81
N LEU A 74 9.66 12.01 -7.05
CA LEU A 74 9.64 10.85 -6.17
C LEU A 74 11.00 10.15 -6.08
N ARG A 75 11.53 10.12 -4.86
CA ARG A 75 12.80 9.47 -4.50
C ARG A 75 12.60 8.30 -3.57
N ARG A 76 11.52 8.29 -2.78
CA ARG A 76 11.31 7.25 -1.78
C ARG A 76 9.85 6.88 -1.58
N ILE A 77 9.61 5.58 -1.44
CA ILE A 77 8.34 5.04 -0.93
C ILE A 77 8.59 4.22 0.33
N TRP A 78 7.78 4.48 1.35
CA TRP A 78 7.58 3.61 2.51
C TRP A 78 6.23 2.92 2.40
N LEU A 79 6.24 1.60 2.26
CA LEU A 79 5.02 0.80 2.24
C LEU A 79 4.85 0.06 3.57
N VAL A 80 3.76 0.34 4.26
CA VAL A 80 3.34 -0.37 5.48
C VAL A 80 1.97 -0.99 5.21
N TRP A 81 1.90 -2.31 5.12
CA TRP A 81 0.63 -3.00 4.92
C TRP A 81 0.36 -4.02 6.03
N THR A 82 -0.79 -3.87 6.68
CA THR A 82 -1.24 -4.75 7.76
C THR A 82 -2.45 -5.57 7.32
N VAL A 83 -2.39 -6.88 7.49
CA VAL A 83 -3.48 -7.83 7.20
C VAL A 83 -3.76 -8.76 8.38
N GLN A 84 -4.85 -9.51 8.31
CA GLN A 84 -5.21 -10.49 9.34
C GLN A 84 -4.50 -11.83 9.09
N SER A 85 -4.50 -12.32 7.84
CA SER A 85 -3.83 -13.56 7.44
C SER A 85 -2.87 -13.35 6.27
N TYR A 86 -1.88 -14.24 6.15
CA TYR A 86 -0.90 -14.22 5.06
C TYR A 86 -1.54 -14.35 3.68
N ASP A 87 -2.63 -15.12 3.57
CA ASP A 87 -3.32 -15.34 2.29
C ASP A 87 -3.83 -14.02 1.68
N GLN A 88 -4.07 -13.00 2.50
CA GLN A 88 -4.44 -11.67 2.01
C GLN A 88 -3.28 -10.95 1.31
N LEU A 89 -2.03 -11.22 1.71
CA LEU A 89 -0.85 -10.68 1.01
C LEU A 89 -0.76 -11.27 -0.40
N MET A 90 -1.19 -12.52 -0.58
CA MET A 90 -1.14 -13.21 -1.87
C MET A 90 -2.06 -12.59 -2.92
N TRP A 91 -3.07 -11.80 -2.50
CA TRP A 91 -3.91 -11.03 -3.43
C TRP A 91 -3.10 -10.08 -4.32
N PHE A 92 -1.92 -9.63 -3.87
CA PHE A 92 -1.04 -8.72 -4.59
C PHE A 92 0.39 -9.27 -4.70
N GLU A 93 0.54 -10.60 -4.80
CA GLU A 93 1.86 -11.25 -4.79
C GLU A 93 2.83 -10.70 -5.82
N ALA A 94 2.42 -10.62 -7.09
CA ALA A 94 3.27 -10.13 -8.17
C ALA A 94 3.76 -8.69 -7.93
N LEU A 95 2.88 -7.83 -7.41
CA LEU A 95 3.22 -6.45 -7.09
C LEU A 95 4.17 -6.37 -5.89
N LEU A 96 3.92 -7.15 -4.83
CA LEU A 96 4.78 -7.19 -3.64
C LEU A 96 6.17 -7.72 -3.97
N LEU A 97 6.30 -8.73 -4.82
CA LEU A 97 7.60 -9.23 -5.28
C LEU A 97 8.40 -8.12 -5.98
N ARG A 98 7.76 -7.34 -6.86
CA ARG A 98 8.40 -6.18 -7.50
C ARG A 98 8.78 -5.08 -6.50
N CYS A 99 7.93 -4.83 -5.49
CA CYS A 99 8.24 -3.91 -4.41
C CYS A 99 9.49 -4.35 -3.62
N PHE A 100 9.61 -5.65 -3.32
CA PHE A 100 10.80 -6.19 -2.64
C PHE A 100 12.05 -6.12 -3.52
N SER A 101 11.94 -6.43 -4.82
CA SER A 101 13.04 -6.25 -5.77
C SER A 101 13.53 -4.80 -5.78
N ALA A 102 12.61 -3.83 -5.84
CA ALA A 102 12.94 -2.41 -5.77
C ALA A 102 13.53 -2.00 -4.40
N SER A 103 13.13 -2.66 -3.32
CA SER A 103 13.66 -2.41 -1.98
C SER A 103 15.09 -2.92 -1.77
N MET A 104 15.55 -3.89 -2.57
CA MET A 104 16.90 -4.45 -2.49
C MET A 104 17.93 -3.66 -3.33
N VAL A 105 17.47 -2.92 -4.34
CA VAL A 105 18.35 -2.07 -5.15
C VAL A 105 18.72 -0.83 -4.34
N THR A 106 19.99 -0.74 -3.92
CA THR A 106 20.52 0.47 -3.28
C THR A 106 20.57 1.60 -4.30
N SER A 107 20.33 2.84 -3.82
CA SER A 107 20.03 4.06 -4.59
C SER A 107 21.11 4.56 -5.56
N GLY A 108 22.08 3.74 -5.96
CA GLY A 108 23.21 4.13 -6.80
C GLY A 108 22.87 4.41 -8.27
N SER A 109 21.83 3.80 -8.84
CA SER A 109 21.57 3.87 -10.30
C SER A 109 20.31 4.64 -10.71
N SER A 110 19.30 4.76 -9.83
CA SER A 110 17.99 5.34 -10.19
C SER A 110 17.55 6.52 -9.32
N GLY A 111 18.27 6.83 -8.22
CA GLY A 111 17.85 7.82 -7.22
C GLY A 111 16.55 7.48 -6.49
N PHE A 112 15.93 6.33 -6.80
CA PHE A 112 14.70 5.84 -6.21
C PHE A 112 15.00 4.76 -5.17
N SER A 113 14.26 4.76 -4.06
CA SER A 113 14.36 3.77 -3.00
C SER A 113 12.98 3.36 -2.52
N MET A 114 12.82 2.07 -2.20
CA MET A 114 11.58 1.57 -1.62
C MET A 114 11.89 0.84 -0.32
N LYS A 115 10.99 0.94 0.65
CA LYS A 115 11.04 0.18 1.90
C LYS A 115 9.68 -0.46 2.13
N VAL A 116 9.67 -1.78 2.29
CA VAL A 116 8.45 -2.57 2.44
C VAL A 116 8.39 -3.19 3.83
N GLN A 117 7.29 -2.98 4.53
CA GLN A 117 6.99 -3.57 5.84
C GLN A 117 5.60 -4.19 5.83
N LEU A 118 5.55 -5.52 5.88
CA LEU A 118 4.31 -6.29 5.92
C LEU A 118 4.05 -6.80 7.33
N PHE A 119 2.80 -6.69 7.78
CA PHE A 119 2.37 -7.08 9.12
C PHE A 119 1.17 -8.02 9.03
N VAL A 120 1.22 -9.14 9.75
CA VAL A 120 0.15 -10.15 9.81
C VAL A 120 -0.28 -10.34 11.26
N THR A 121 -1.55 -10.11 11.56
CA THR A 121 -2.01 -9.92 12.96
C THR A 121 -2.79 -11.09 13.56
N ARG A 122 -3.30 -12.03 12.76
CA ARG A 122 -4.19 -13.13 13.21
C ARG A 122 -3.88 -14.50 12.61
N ASP A 123 -2.73 -14.67 11.95
CA ASP A 123 -2.34 -15.95 11.33
C ASP A 123 -1.62 -16.87 12.33
N ASN A 124 -1.73 -18.18 12.17
CA ASN A 124 -0.97 -19.16 12.93
C ASN A 124 0.41 -19.46 12.34
N ARG A 125 0.68 -19.13 11.07
CA ARG A 125 2.00 -19.26 10.42
C ARG A 125 3.05 -18.45 11.18
N GLN A 126 4.29 -18.95 11.25
CA GLN A 126 5.43 -18.20 11.81
C GLN A 126 5.94 -17.18 10.77
N GLY A 127 6.37 -16.00 11.23
CA GLY A 127 6.75 -14.83 10.39
C GLY A 127 7.94 -15.02 9.44
N ARG A 128 8.54 -16.22 9.42
CA ARG A 128 9.60 -16.61 8.50
C ARG A 128 9.37 -18.07 8.13
N SER A 129 8.73 -18.35 7.00
CA SER A 129 8.85 -19.67 6.40
C SER A 129 10.18 -19.71 5.66
N MET A 130 10.96 -20.76 5.88
CA MET A 130 12.23 -21.05 5.20
C MET A 130 12.04 -21.44 3.72
N ALA A 131 10.86 -21.16 3.14
CA ALA A 131 10.58 -21.35 1.73
C ALA A 131 11.04 -20.12 0.94
N SER A 132 11.85 -20.36 -0.09
CA SER A 132 12.46 -19.36 -0.99
C SER A 132 11.46 -18.43 -1.71
N SER A 133 10.17 -18.72 -1.66
CA SER A 133 9.09 -17.97 -2.30
C SER A 133 8.21 -17.15 -1.34
N SER A 134 8.43 -17.22 -0.01
CA SER A 134 7.54 -16.54 0.94
C SER A 134 8.00 -15.11 1.23
N MET A 135 7.06 -14.15 1.15
CA MET A 135 7.35 -12.74 1.44
C MET A 135 7.62 -12.53 2.92
N PRO A 136 8.67 -11.78 3.30
CA PRO A 136 8.95 -11.52 4.71
C PRO A 136 7.86 -10.63 5.32
N PHE A 137 7.34 -11.03 6.47
CA PHE A 137 6.35 -10.27 7.23
C PHE A 137 6.62 -10.36 8.73
N LYS A 138 6.09 -9.40 9.48
CA LYS A 138 6.14 -9.38 10.94
C LYS A 138 4.80 -9.84 11.51
N LYS A 139 4.84 -10.76 12.47
CA LYS A 139 3.64 -11.27 13.15
C LYS A 139 3.27 -10.40 14.35
N GLU A 140 2.99 -9.13 14.09
CA GLU A 140 2.67 -8.14 15.11
C GLU A 140 1.79 -7.03 14.52
N ARG A 141 1.29 -6.14 15.39
CA ARG A 141 0.71 -4.87 14.92
C ARG A 141 1.83 -3.87 14.67
N PRO A 142 1.71 -3.01 13.65
CA PRO A 142 2.72 -2.02 13.38
C PRO A 142 2.76 -0.95 14.48
N ASP A 143 3.97 -0.65 14.97
CA ASP A 143 4.22 0.44 15.91
C ASP A 143 4.42 1.75 15.12
N MET A 144 3.36 2.57 15.06
CA MET A 144 3.39 3.83 14.31
C MET A 144 4.44 4.80 14.87
N ASP A 145 4.68 4.82 16.18
CA ASP A 145 5.68 5.70 16.77
C ASP A 145 7.09 5.33 16.26
N ARG A 146 7.44 4.04 16.28
CA ARG A 146 8.73 3.57 15.74
C ARG A 146 8.85 3.79 14.24
N ILE A 147 7.79 3.52 13.48
CA ILE A 147 7.78 3.65 12.02
C ILE A 147 7.99 5.12 11.62
N PHE A 148 7.19 6.04 12.15
CA PHE A 148 7.28 7.46 11.77
C PHE A 148 8.58 8.11 12.28
N ASN A 149 9.08 7.74 13.46
CA ASN A 149 10.41 8.19 13.90
C ASN A 149 11.53 7.76 12.94
N THR A 150 11.43 6.54 12.39
CA THR A 150 12.39 6.04 11.39
C THR A 150 12.25 6.82 10.09
N ILE A 151 11.02 7.06 9.62
CA ILE A 151 10.75 7.84 8.40
C ILE A 151 11.33 9.24 8.55
N ALA A 152 11.01 9.97 9.63
CA ALA A 152 11.47 11.34 9.86
C ALA A 152 12.99 11.47 9.88
N ARG A 153 13.70 10.50 10.47
CA ARG A 153 15.17 10.46 10.46
C ARG A 153 15.73 10.29 9.05
N ASP A 154 15.08 9.47 8.23
CA ASP A 154 15.57 9.08 6.91
C ASP A 154 15.19 10.11 5.83
N THR A 155 14.08 10.83 5.99
CA THR A 155 13.64 11.91 5.07
C THR A 155 14.41 13.21 5.29
N ARG A 156 15.03 13.41 6.48
CA ARG A 156 15.89 14.57 6.78
C ARG A 156 15.18 15.92 6.53
N GLY A 157 13.87 15.97 6.73
CA GLY A 157 13.06 17.18 6.57
C GLY A 157 12.64 17.50 5.13
N THR A 158 12.70 16.56 4.20
CA THR A 158 12.01 16.68 2.91
C THR A 158 10.49 16.70 3.10
N ASP A 159 9.77 17.20 2.10
CA ASP A 159 8.31 17.14 2.08
C ASP A 159 7.86 15.67 1.96
N VAL A 160 6.95 15.27 2.85
CA VAL A 160 6.44 13.90 2.92
C VAL A 160 4.93 13.91 2.80
N ALA A 161 4.40 13.11 1.88
CA ALA A 161 2.98 12.82 1.79
C ALA A 161 2.68 11.41 2.33
N THR A 162 1.75 11.34 3.27
CA THR A 162 1.27 10.11 3.89
C THR A 162 -0.13 9.79 3.40
N LEU A 163 -0.32 8.65 2.75
CA LEU A 163 -1.63 8.14 2.35
C LEU A 163 -2.01 6.99 3.27
N VAL A 164 -3.19 7.07 3.87
CA VAL A 164 -3.63 6.10 4.87
C VAL A 164 -5.02 5.59 4.54
N CYS A 165 -5.18 4.27 4.52
CA CYS A 165 -6.47 3.62 4.30
C CYS A 165 -6.59 2.33 5.13
N GLY A 166 -7.66 2.16 5.90
CA GLY A 166 -7.87 0.93 6.66
C GLY A 166 -8.79 1.10 7.86
N PRO A 167 -8.74 0.18 8.85
CA PRO A 167 -9.54 0.27 10.06
C PRO A 167 -9.28 1.58 10.82
N VAL A 168 -10.32 2.11 11.48
CA VAL A 168 -10.29 3.40 12.20
C VAL A 168 -9.11 3.52 13.16
N SER A 169 -8.75 2.45 13.87
CA SER A 169 -7.60 2.46 14.80
C SER A 169 -6.25 2.63 14.09
N LEU A 170 -6.06 2.02 12.93
CA LEU A 170 -4.86 2.18 12.12
C LEU A 170 -4.79 3.60 11.55
N VAL A 171 -5.90 4.06 10.96
CA VAL A 171 -6.01 5.41 10.38
C VAL A 171 -5.75 6.48 11.44
N SER A 172 -6.44 6.42 12.57
CA SER A 172 -6.28 7.37 13.67
C SER A 172 -4.85 7.41 14.18
N SER A 173 -4.22 6.24 14.37
CA SER A 173 -2.84 6.17 14.84
C SER A 173 -1.86 6.77 13.81
N ALA A 174 -1.92 6.32 12.56
CA ALA A 174 -1.02 6.77 11.49
C ALA A 174 -1.18 8.27 11.18
N SER A 175 -2.40 8.77 11.03
CA SER A 175 -2.65 10.19 10.75
C SER A 175 -2.19 11.08 11.90
N SER A 176 -2.36 10.65 13.15
CA SER A 176 -1.85 11.39 14.30
C SER A 176 -0.32 11.52 14.28
N ARG A 177 0.39 10.43 13.97
CA ARG A 177 1.87 10.45 13.90
C ARG A 177 2.37 11.22 12.70
N SER A 178 1.72 11.07 11.54
CA SER A 178 2.02 11.86 10.34
C SER A 178 2.00 13.35 10.64
N ARG A 179 0.92 13.85 11.27
CA ARG A 179 0.79 15.26 11.67
C ARG A 179 1.82 15.70 12.72
N LEU A 180 2.14 14.84 13.69
CA LEU A 180 3.16 15.12 14.71
C LEU A 180 4.54 15.40 14.08
N HIS A 181 4.86 14.71 12.99
CA HIS A 181 6.10 14.90 12.24
C HIS A 181 6.02 15.99 11.15
N GLY A 182 4.88 16.69 11.03
CA GLY A 182 4.69 17.74 10.03
C GLY A 182 4.50 17.22 8.60
N PHE A 183 4.10 15.95 8.43
CA PHE A 183 3.85 15.37 7.12
C PHE A 183 2.41 15.64 6.68
N ASP A 184 2.23 15.87 5.38
CA ASP A 184 0.89 15.98 4.81
C ASP A 184 0.23 14.61 4.81
N CYS A 185 -1.04 14.57 5.20
CA CYS A 185 -1.76 13.32 5.38
C CYS A 185 -3.07 13.31 4.61
N HIS A 186 -3.18 12.40 3.65
CA HIS A 186 -4.42 12.05 2.99
C HIS A 186 -5.00 10.78 3.62
N VAL A 187 -6.26 10.84 4.03
CA VAL A 187 -6.99 9.69 4.54
C VAL A 187 -8.03 9.28 3.51
N GLU A 188 -7.82 8.13 2.91
CA GLU A 188 -8.81 7.51 2.03
C GLU A 188 -9.95 6.95 2.88
N THR A 189 -11.15 7.50 2.68
CA THR A 189 -12.35 7.09 3.42
C THR A 189 -13.31 6.41 2.46
N PHE A 190 -13.38 5.07 2.54
CA PHE A 190 -14.44 4.31 1.89
C PHE A 190 -15.52 4.03 2.92
N ASN A 191 -16.58 4.84 2.91
CA ASN A 191 -17.81 4.45 3.59
C ASN A 191 -18.45 3.33 2.76
N LEU A 192 -18.27 2.09 3.22
CA LEU A 192 -18.96 0.92 2.68
C LEU A 192 -20.38 0.81 3.22
#